data_AF-J3DHB6-F1
#
_entry.id   AF-J3DHB6-F1
#
_cell.length_a   1.000
_cell.length_b   1.000
_cell.length_c   1.000
_cell.angle_alpha   90.00
_cell.angle_beta   90.00
_cell.angle_gamma   90.00
#
_symmetry.space_group_name_H-M   'P 1'
#
loop_
_entity.id
_entity.type
_entity.pdbx_description
1 polymer ?
#
loop_
_entity_poly.entity_id
_entity_poly.type
_entity_poly.pdbx_seq_one_letter_code
_entity_poly.pdbx_strand_id
1 'polypeptide(L)'
;MLRFMSLMVSVTIIASVQCARALAEEQSCSSAWEQSAARASCKPLKTASLPETPPMAVSEPQGCRIRVICRNQFGGGSPVDYPNLDRLSVQRLHNCYGELKIDGCQ
;
A
#
# COMPACT_ATOMS: atom_id res chain seq x y z
N MET A 1 31.68 -41.54 -19.52
CA MET A 1 31.09 -40.20 -19.68
C MET A 1 29.67 -40.22 -19.12
N LEU A 2 29.43 -39.88 -17.84
CA LEU A 2 28.07 -39.75 -17.27
C LEU A 2 28.11 -39.19 -15.83
N ARG A 3 28.80 -38.06 -15.63
CA ARG A 3 28.78 -37.31 -14.36
C ARG A 3 28.95 -35.81 -14.61
N PHE A 4 28.09 -35.20 -15.43
CA PHE A 4 28.13 -33.74 -15.64
C PHE A 4 26.76 -33.08 -15.89
N MET A 5 25.64 -33.79 -15.71
CA MET A 5 24.29 -33.27 -16.04
C MET A 5 23.37 -33.09 -14.83
N SER A 6 23.91 -32.91 -13.62
CA SER A 6 23.09 -32.78 -12.39
C SER A 6 23.26 -31.46 -11.63
N LEU A 7 23.91 -30.45 -12.22
CA LEU A 7 24.22 -29.19 -11.52
C LEU A 7 23.76 -27.91 -12.23
N MET A 8 23.04 -28.00 -13.36
CA MET A 8 22.58 -26.82 -14.12
C MET A 8 21.06 -26.64 -14.21
N VAL A 9 20.29 -27.30 -13.34
CA VAL A 9 18.82 -27.09 -13.28
C VAL A 9 18.39 -26.35 -12.02
N SER A 10 19.27 -26.16 -11.04
CA SER A 10 18.91 -25.52 -9.77
C SER A 10 19.14 -24.01 -9.71
N VAL A 11 19.84 -23.41 -10.68
CA VAL A 11 20.23 -21.98 -10.60
C VAL A 11 19.28 -21.04 -11.35
N THR A 12 18.45 -21.54 -12.27
CA THR A 12 17.65 -20.67 -13.15
C THR A 12 16.26 -20.31 -12.59
N ILE A 13 15.76 -21.02 -11.58
CA ILE A 13 14.37 -20.85 -11.10
C ILE A 13 14.24 -19.74 -10.02
N ILE A 14 15.34 -19.30 -9.42
CA ILE A 14 15.27 -18.42 -8.24
C ILE A 14 15.07 -16.94 -8.62
N ALA A 15 15.45 -16.52 -9.83
CA ALA A 15 15.41 -15.11 -10.24
C ALA A 15 14.02 -14.59 -10.63
N SER A 16 13.10 -15.46 -11.09
CA SER A 16 11.76 -15.05 -11.54
C SER A 16 10.74 -14.92 -10.41
N VAL A 17 11.03 -15.46 -9.22
CA VAL A 17 10.11 -15.45 -8.06
C VAL A 17 10.14 -14.11 -7.30
N GLN A 18 11.22 -13.32 -7.43
CA GLN A 18 11.39 -12.08 -6.66
C GLN A 18 10.59 -10.90 -7.22
N CYS A 19 10.44 -10.78 -8.55
CA CYS A 19 9.61 -9.72 -9.14
C CYS A 19 8.11 -9.92 -8.90
N ALA A 20 7.64 -11.17 -8.80
CA ALA A 20 6.24 -11.47 -8.52
C ALA A 20 5.82 -11.07 -7.09
N ARG A 21 6.75 -11.13 -6.12
CA ARG A 21 6.45 -10.79 -4.73
C ARG A 21 6.23 -9.30 -4.52
N ALA A 22 7.06 -8.45 -5.13
CA ALA A 22 6.91 -7.00 -5.01
C ALA A 22 5.58 -6.48 -5.60
N LEU A 23 5.16 -7.05 -6.74
CA LEU A 23 3.87 -6.70 -7.36
C LEU A 23 2.66 -7.26 -6.59
N ALA A 24 2.79 -8.46 -6.03
CA ALA A 24 1.74 -9.06 -5.21
C ALA A 24 1.54 -8.31 -3.88
N GLU A 25 2.61 -7.76 -3.31
CA GLU A 25 2.54 -6.96 -2.10
C GLU A 25 1.86 -5.62 -2.39
N GLU A 26 2.26 -4.89 -3.43
CA GLU A 26 1.66 -3.61 -3.82
C GLU A 26 0.15 -3.74 -4.09
N GLN A 27 -0.25 -4.81 -4.78
CA GLN A 27 -1.67 -5.15 -4.97
C GLN A 27 -2.40 -5.44 -3.65
N SER A 28 -1.70 -5.92 -2.62
CA SER A 28 -2.30 -6.23 -1.33
C SER A 28 -2.64 -4.99 -0.48
N CYS A 29 -1.77 -3.97 -0.48
CA CYS A 29 -2.02 -2.71 0.25
C CYS A 29 -3.04 -1.82 -0.48
N SER A 30 -2.92 -1.71 -1.81
CA SER A 30 -3.91 -0.99 -2.63
C SER A 30 -5.29 -1.64 -2.55
N SER A 31 -5.39 -2.97 -2.62
CA SER A 31 -6.68 -3.66 -2.45
C SER A 31 -7.25 -3.50 -1.05
N ALA A 32 -6.41 -3.54 0.00
CA ALA A 32 -6.83 -3.27 1.37
C ALA A 32 -7.38 -1.85 1.54
N TRP A 33 -6.75 -0.86 0.91
CA TRP A 33 -7.24 0.51 0.90
C TRP A 33 -8.58 0.66 0.19
N GLU A 34 -8.77 0.03 -0.97
CA GLU A 34 -10.05 0.06 -1.69
C GLU A 34 -11.21 -0.56 -0.89
N GLN A 35 -10.90 -1.47 0.04
CA GLN A 35 -11.89 -2.07 0.95
C GLN A 35 -12.13 -1.26 2.23
N SER A 36 -11.33 -0.21 2.50
CA SER A 36 -11.45 0.58 3.73
C SER A 36 -12.67 1.51 3.70
N ALA A 37 -13.30 1.72 4.87
CA ALA A 37 -14.41 2.68 4.99
C ALA A 37 -13.97 4.12 4.69
N ALA A 38 -12.71 4.45 4.99
CA ALA A 38 -12.10 5.75 4.69
C ALA A 38 -12.07 6.06 3.18
N ARG A 39 -12.03 5.06 2.29
CA ARG A 39 -11.92 5.24 0.83
C ARG A 39 -13.03 6.10 0.21
N ALA A 40 -14.21 6.09 0.83
CA ALA A 40 -15.36 6.85 0.37
C ALA A 40 -15.10 8.37 0.47
N SER A 41 -14.55 8.82 1.60
CA SER A 41 -14.43 10.24 1.98
C SER A 41 -12.98 10.76 1.99
N CYS A 42 -12.00 9.88 1.94
CA CYS A 42 -10.59 10.18 1.72
C CYS A 42 -10.18 9.85 0.28
N LYS A 43 -9.30 10.67 -0.29
CA LYS A 43 -8.86 10.58 -1.68
C LYS A 43 -7.33 10.62 -1.75
N PRO A 44 -6.74 10.16 -2.87
CA PRO A 44 -5.31 10.29 -3.08
C PRO A 44 -4.84 11.70 -2.86
N LEU A 45 -3.68 11.85 -2.23
CA LEU A 45 -2.93 13.08 -2.42
C LEU A 45 -2.52 13.16 -3.90
N LYS A 46 -3.18 14.03 -4.67
CA LYS A 46 -2.77 14.34 -6.04
C LYS A 46 -1.65 15.39 -5.96
N THR A 47 -0.40 14.95 -6.02
CA THR A 47 0.75 15.86 -6.15
C THR A 47 0.86 16.34 -7.60
N ALA A 48 0.80 17.65 -7.82
CA ALA A 48 0.85 18.25 -9.14
C ALA A 48 2.27 18.68 -9.60
N SER A 49 3.32 18.48 -8.79
CA SER A 49 4.54 19.31 -8.97
C SER A 49 5.90 18.71 -8.60
N LEU A 50 6.06 17.41 -8.35
CA LEU A 50 7.39 16.85 -8.00
C LEU A 50 7.64 15.46 -8.61
N PRO A 51 8.87 15.17 -9.07
CA PRO A 51 9.29 13.79 -9.31
C PRO A 51 9.41 13.04 -7.97
N GLU A 52 8.93 11.79 -7.97
CA GLU A 52 9.10 10.76 -6.94
C GLU A 52 8.29 10.87 -5.64
N THR A 53 6.96 10.85 -5.77
CA THR A 53 6.21 9.89 -4.94
C THR A 53 5.10 9.21 -5.76
N PRO A 54 5.19 7.90 -6.03
CA PRO A 54 4.03 7.09 -6.45
C PRO A 54 2.98 6.97 -5.32
N PRO A 55 1.74 6.57 -5.64
CA PRO A 55 0.47 7.17 -5.17
C PRO A 55 -0.16 6.45 -3.96
N MET A 56 -1.48 6.61 -3.72
CA MET A 56 -2.20 5.99 -2.59
C MET A 56 -1.83 4.53 -2.36
N ALA A 57 -1.58 4.19 -1.09
CA ALA A 57 -1.49 2.82 -0.59
C ALA A 57 -0.45 1.95 -1.33
N VAL A 58 0.82 2.22 -1.04
CA VAL A 58 1.94 1.44 -1.55
C VAL A 58 2.39 0.42 -0.51
N SER A 59 2.98 -0.68 -0.97
CA SER A 59 3.73 -1.58 -0.10
C SER A 59 5.15 -1.09 0.09
N GLU A 60 5.57 -1.04 1.34
CA GLU A 60 6.94 -0.79 1.77
C GLU A 60 7.45 -2.02 2.54
N PRO A 61 8.78 -2.21 2.67
CA PRO A 61 9.36 -3.39 3.33
C PRO A 61 8.88 -3.65 4.76
N GLN A 62 8.29 -2.66 5.41
CA GLN A 62 7.80 -2.74 6.79
C GLN A 62 6.26 -2.86 6.88
N GLY A 63 5.53 -2.60 5.79
CA GLY A 63 4.06 -2.55 5.80
C GLY A 63 3.49 -1.71 4.66
N CYS A 64 2.24 -1.28 4.79
CA CYS A 64 1.58 -0.39 3.86
C CYS A 64 1.83 1.07 4.22
N ARG A 65 2.10 1.90 3.22
CA ARG A 65 2.12 3.36 3.35
C ARG A 65 0.89 4.00 2.73
N ILE A 66 0.12 4.73 3.55
CA ILE A 66 -1.10 5.42 3.13
C ILE A 66 -0.86 6.92 3.12
N ARG A 67 -1.01 7.56 1.95
CA ARG A 67 -0.96 9.02 1.81
C ARG A 67 -2.23 9.56 1.14
N VAL A 68 -3.05 10.28 1.89
CA VAL A 68 -4.41 10.68 1.48
C VAL A 68 -4.78 12.07 1.97
N ILE A 69 -5.83 12.65 1.39
CA ILE A 69 -6.56 13.80 1.95
C ILE A 69 -7.95 13.32 2.31
N CYS A 70 -8.33 13.50 3.58
CA CYS A 70 -9.67 13.20 4.08
C CYS A 70 -10.49 14.49 4.18
N ARG A 71 -11.70 14.48 3.60
CA ARG A 71 -12.60 15.62 3.74
C ARG A 71 -13.27 15.59 5.12
N ASN A 72 -13.28 16.72 5.79
CA ASN A 72 -14.11 16.97 6.95
C ASN A 72 -15.53 17.42 6.53
N GLN A 73 -16.40 17.61 7.52
CA GLN A 73 -17.80 18.02 7.29
C GLN A 73 -17.97 19.40 6.64
N PHE A 74 -16.92 20.22 6.62
CA PHE A 74 -16.91 21.55 6.01
C PHE A 74 -16.30 21.55 4.60
N GLY A 75 -15.97 20.37 4.06
CA GLY A 75 -15.35 20.22 2.74
C GLY A 75 -13.85 20.48 2.69
N GLY A 76 -13.25 20.95 3.79
CA GLY A 76 -11.80 21.06 3.95
C GLY A 76 -11.15 19.71 4.18
N GLY A 77 -9.87 19.57 3.87
CA GLY A 77 -9.12 18.34 4.14
C GLY A 77 -7.64 18.60 4.29
N SER A 78 -7.02 17.92 5.24
CA SER A 78 -5.58 17.96 5.47
C SER A 78 -4.93 16.71 4.91
N PRO A 79 -3.71 16.81 4.35
CA PRO A 79 -2.91 15.65 4.01
C PRO A 79 -2.60 14.80 5.26
N VAL A 80 -2.72 13.50 5.11
CA VAL A 80 -2.37 12.48 6.13
C VAL A 80 -1.40 11.49 5.48
N ASP A 81 -0.31 11.16 6.19
CA ASP A 81 0.70 10.16 5.78
C ASP A 81 0.92 9.16 6.92
N TYR A 82 0.61 7.90 6.68
CA TYR A 82 0.94 6.77 7.55
C TYR A 82 1.98 5.90 6.86
N PRO A 83 3.24 5.90 7.30
CA PRO A 83 4.32 5.21 6.58
C PRO A 83 4.36 3.70 6.80
N ASN A 84 3.73 3.17 7.86
CA ASN A 84 3.92 1.78 8.25
C ASN A 84 2.70 1.16 8.92
N LEU A 85 1.64 0.92 8.16
CA LEU A 85 0.43 0.22 8.62
C LEU A 85 0.45 -1.23 8.16
N ASP A 86 0.07 -2.17 9.02
CA ASP A 86 -0.23 -3.51 8.54
C ASP A 86 -1.50 -3.50 7.66
N ARG A 87 -1.61 -4.49 6.78
CA ARG A 87 -2.71 -4.59 5.81
C ARG A 87 -4.10 -4.64 6.46
N LEU A 88 -4.24 -5.28 7.63
CA LEU A 88 -5.53 -5.37 8.32
C LEU A 88 -5.91 -4.03 8.93
N SER A 89 -4.93 -3.27 9.44
CA SER A 89 -5.16 -1.91 9.90
C SER A 89 -5.57 -0.96 8.78
N VAL A 90 -5.06 -1.15 7.55
CA VAL A 90 -5.51 -0.37 6.38
C VAL A 90 -7.00 -0.58 6.09
N GLN A 91 -7.50 -1.81 6.14
CA GLN A 91 -8.93 -2.10 5.92
C GLN A 91 -9.83 -1.48 7.00
N ARG A 92 -9.29 -1.30 8.21
CA ARG A 92 -9.99 -0.74 9.37
C ARG A 92 -9.83 0.77 9.50
N LEU A 93 -9.35 1.46 8.47
CA LEU A 93 -9.25 2.92 8.47
C LEU A 93 -10.63 3.56 8.28
N HIS A 94 -10.92 4.53 9.14
CA HIS A 94 -12.10 5.38 9.09
C HIS A 94 -11.69 6.85 8.98
N ASN A 95 -12.49 7.63 8.26
CA ASN A 95 -12.40 9.08 8.29
C ASN A 95 -13.29 9.62 9.41
N CYS A 96 -12.66 10.23 10.40
CA CYS A 96 -13.25 10.84 11.57
C CYS A 96 -13.07 12.35 11.47
N TYR A 97 -13.99 13.01 10.77
CA TYR A 97 -14.03 14.47 10.63
C TYR A 97 -12.76 15.07 9.99
N GLY A 98 -12.13 14.37 9.06
CA GLY A 98 -10.89 14.79 8.39
C GLY A 98 -9.63 14.15 8.97
N GLU A 99 -9.75 13.42 10.09
CA GLU A 99 -8.68 12.62 10.67
C GLU A 99 -8.86 11.16 10.30
N LEU A 100 -7.76 10.47 10.03
CA LEU A 100 -7.81 9.05 9.73
C LEU A 100 -7.53 8.27 11.01
N LYS A 101 -8.43 7.39 11.42
CA LYS A 101 -8.29 6.54 12.62
C LYS A 101 -8.44 5.06 12.27
N ILE A 102 -7.74 4.23 13.02
CA ILE A 102 -7.90 2.77 12.98
C ILE A 102 -9.03 2.40 13.95
N ASP A 103 -9.93 1.50 13.55
CA ASP A 103 -11.02 0.95 14.39
C ASP A 103 -12.19 1.92 14.72
N GLY A 104 -12.30 3.04 13.99
CA GLY A 104 -13.49 3.90 14.01
C GLY A 104 -13.29 5.26 14.67
N CYS A 105 -14.40 5.99 14.82
CA CYS A 105 -14.44 7.39 15.29
C CYS A 105 -14.91 7.51 16.73
N GLN A 106 -14.23 6.78 17.61
CA GLN A 106 -14.38 6.92 19.06
C GLN A 106 -13.54 8.11 19.57
#